data_AF-A0A2E0HAJ8-F1
#
_entry.id   AF-A0A2E0HAJ8-F1
#
_cell.length_a   1.000
_cell.length_b   1.000
_cell.length_c   1.000
_cell.angle_alpha   90.00
_cell.angle_beta   90.00
_cell.angle_gamma   90.00
#
_symmetry.space_group_name_H-M   'P 1'
#
loop_
_entity.id
_entity.type
_entity.pdbx_description
1 polymer ?
#
loop_
_entity_poly.entity_id
_entity_poly.type
_entity_poly.pdbx_seq_one_letter_code
_entity_poly.pdbx_strand_id
1 'polypeptide(L)'
;MTLNPSRQWIFALWLALLAGASVAQPSQQEMLQLLDQLDQLDQLDQADFDSAIDRAYHCADKQDFNCADRQLKQAETLVQSPAARKTLEQARAYREQRFQLAQEARERQAQQARMETCAEQCPRARQYDQCVAGRRSPRNCDPLPQPKSQPSTMAILQMGLQNVQQQLEQDLARQRQALQQQQAIYEQQRREQERQARQREQQRQRLARQQQQAQERQEAELEQLRRQEQQRRQREAEQQQREEARRQARETRELARQQEAAEKQARRTQYLAQLRQGTRLGGKTCYGEKHVLGVLPQIRPREVACVDVHFSVRCPGDQGPRHRGVMDTMVSNAGGCFGDTTEVPKDIGCAAEAFQVQVEQVVPCQ
;
A
#
# COMPACT_ATOMS: atom_id res chain seq x y z
N MET A 1 49.47 -46.06 -8.29
CA MET A 1 48.46 -45.86 -7.25
C MET A 1 47.18 -46.50 -7.71
N THR A 2 46.72 -47.45 -6.91
CA THR A 2 45.76 -48.52 -7.20
C THR A 2 44.32 -48.02 -7.06
N LEU A 3 43.52 -48.20 -8.10
CA LEU A 3 42.08 -47.92 -8.11
C LEU A 3 41.33 -49.05 -7.39
N ASN A 4 40.51 -48.65 -6.43
CA ASN A 4 39.82 -49.50 -5.46
C ASN A 4 38.53 -50.10 -6.07
N PRO A 5 38.41 -51.44 -6.24
CA PRO A 5 37.29 -52.08 -6.95
C PRO A 5 36.01 -52.26 -6.10
N SER A 6 35.94 -51.70 -4.90
CA SER A 6 34.85 -51.93 -3.94
C SER A 6 33.59 -51.07 -4.12
N ARG A 7 33.52 -50.23 -5.16
CA ARG A 7 32.39 -49.31 -5.41
C ARG A 7 31.41 -49.71 -6.52
N GLN A 8 31.63 -50.84 -7.20
CA GLN A 8 30.76 -51.26 -8.32
C GLN A 8 29.53 -52.08 -7.89
N TRP A 9 29.48 -52.59 -6.66
CA TRP A 9 28.37 -53.47 -6.23
C TRP A 9 27.18 -52.76 -5.58
N ILE A 10 27.28 -51.46 -5.26
CA ILE A 10 26.17 -50.72 -4.64
C ILE A 10 25.21 -50.14 -5.69
N PHE A 11 25.65 -49.95 -6.93
CA PHE A 11 24.79 -49.40 -8.00
C PHE A 11 23.86 -50.44 -8.66
N ALA A 12 24.16 -51.74 -8.54
CA ALA A 12 23.34 -52.79 -9.16
C ALA A 12 22.10 -53.18 -8.33
N LEU A 13 22.08 -52.88 -7.02
CA LEU A 13 20.94 -53.22 -6.15
C LEU A 13 19.85 -52.13 -6.10
N TRP A 14 20.11 -50.92 -6.62
CA TRP A 14 19.14 -49.82 -6.64
C TRP A 14 18.25 -49.80 -7.90
N LEU A 15 18.57 -50.58 -8.94
CA LEU A 15 17.81 -50.57 -10.20
C LEU A 15 16.63 -51.56 -10.25
N ALA A 16 16.46 -52.45 -9.27
CA ALA A 16 15.41 -53.47 -9.29
C ALA A 16 14.14 -53.09 -8.49
N LEU A 17 14.05 -51.88 -7.93
CA LEU A 17 12.94 -51.41 -7.08
C LEU A 17 12.03 -50.36 -7.75
N LEU A 18 12.10 -50.21 -9.08
CA LEU A 18 11.33 -49.22 -9.86
C LEU A 18 10.27 -49.85 -10.79
N ALA A 19 9.76 -51.04 -10.47
CA ALA A 19 8.66 -51.65 -11.20
C ALA A 19 7.49 -51.91 -10.24
N GLY A 20 6.62 -50.91 -10.02
CA GLY A 20 5.35 -51.14 -9.34
C GLY A 20 4.75 -50.00 -8.52
N ALA A 21 5.31 -48.79 -8.51
CA ALA A 21 4.63 -47.65 -7.89
C ALA A 21 3.77 -46.94 -8.94
N SER A 22 2.46 -47.19 -8.90
CA SER A 22 1.47 -46.30 -9.52
C SER A 22 1.68 -44.91 -8.91
N VAL A 23 2.31 -44.00 -9.65
CA VAL A 23 2.43 -42.59 -9.26
C VAL A 23 1.01 -42.03 -9.27
N ALA A 24 0.34 -42.13 -8.13
CA ALA A 24 -0.86 -41.37 -7.85
C ALA A 24 -0.46 -39.91 -8.02
N GLN A 25 -0.94 -39.27 -9.08
CA GLN A 25 -0.77 -37.84 -9.26
C GLN A 25 -1.31 -37.18 -7.99
N PRO A 26 -0.48 -36.48 -7.20
CA PRO A 26 -0.97 -35.74 -6.06
C PRO A 26 -2.09 -34.84 -6.58
N SER A 27 -3.25 -34.95 -5.95
CA SER A 27 -4.41 -34.18 -6.38
C SER A 27 -3.99 -32.70 -6.41
N GLN A 28 -4.43 -31.93 -7.41
CA GLN A 28 -4.05 -30.51 -7.54
C GLN A 28 -4.26 -29.72 -6.22
N GLN A 29 -5.15 -30.20 -5.35
CA GLN A 29 -5.37 -29.66 -4.01
C GLN A 29 -4.17 -29.81 -3.06
N GLU A 30 -3.44 -30.93 -3.07
CA GLU A 30 -2.26 -31.12 -2.21
C GLU A 30 -1.10 -30.19 -2.62
N MET A 31 -0.95 -29.95 -3.93
CA MET A 31 0.07 -29.02 -4.44
C MET A 31 -0.23 -27.57 -4.06
N LEU A 32 -1.51 -27.17 -4.11
CA LEU A 32 -1.94 -25.86 -3.63
C LEU A 32 -1.73 -25.70 -2.12
N GLN A 33 -2.01 -26.75 -1.34
CA GLN A 33 -1.79 -26.72 0.10
C GLN A 33 -0.30 -26.62 0.46
N LEU A 34 0.57 -27.25 -0.33
CA LEU A 34 2.02 -27.13 -0.16
C LEU A 34 2.53 -25.73 -0.50
N LEU A 35 1.98 -25.08 -1.54
CA LEU A 35 2.31 -23.70 -1.90
C LEU A 35 1.87 -22.72 -0.79
N ASP A 36 0.68 -22.90 -0.23
CA ASP A 36 0.19 -22.08 0.88
C ASP A 36 1.06 -22.24 2.15
N GLN A 37 1.59 -23.43 2.41
CA GLN A 37 2.54 -23.65 3.50
C GLN A 37 3.89 -22.97 3.26
N LEU A 38 4.37 -22.92 2.01
CA LEU A 38 5.61 -22.22 1.68
C LEU A 38 5.44 -20.70 1.84
N ASP A 39 4.32 -20.14 1.36
CA ASP A 39 4.02 -18.72 1.55
C ASP A 39 3.92 -18.33 3.03
N GLN A 40 3.39 -19.22 3.88
CA GLN A 40 3.34 -19.01 5.34
C GLN A 40 4.73 -19.02 5.98
N LEU A 41 5.65 -19.89 5.53
CA LEU A 41 7.03 -19.92 6.02
C LEU A 41 7.80 -18.67 5.61
N ASP A 42 7.64 -18.23 4.36
CA ASP A 42 8.26 -17.00 3.86
C ASP A 42 7.78 -15.76 4.64
N GLN A 43 6.48 -15.70 4.98
CA GLN A 43 5.93 -14.64 5.83
C GLN A 43 6.49 -14.67 7.26
N LEU A 44 6.70 -15.86 7.82
CA LEU A 44 7.27 -16.01 9.16
C LEU A 44 8.73 -15.55 9.20
N ASP A 45 9.53 -15.98 8.22
CA ASP A 45 10.93 -15.57 8.08
C ASP A 45 11.06 -14.06 7.89
N GLN A 46 10.14 -13.47 7.11
CA GLN A 46 10.11 -12.02 6.93
C GLN A 46 9.74 -11.29 8.22
N ALA A 47 8.76 -11.79 8.99
CA ALA A 47 8.41 -11.22 10.28
C ALA A 47 9.55 -11.31 11.31
N ASP A 48 10.27 -12.42 11.34
CA ASP A 48 11.44 -12.61 12.21
C ASP A 48 12.61 -11.69 11.81
N PHE A 49 12.83 -11.49 10.51
CA PHE A 49 13.79 -10.52 9.99
C PHE A 49 13.44 -9.10 10.44
N ASP A 50 12.20 -8.65 10.21
CA ASP A 50 11.75 -7.31 10.58
C ASP A 50 11.86 -7.10 12.10
N SER A 51 11.48 -8.11 12.89
CA SER A 51 11.60 -8.08 14.34
C SER A 51 13.05 -7.95 14.82
N ALA A 52 13.99 -8.65 14.17
CA ALA A 52 15.41 -8.53 14.49
C ALA A 52 15.97 -7.15 14.13
N ILE A 53 15.56 -6.57 13.00
CA ILE A 53 15.94 -5.21 12.60
C ILE A 53 15.44 -4.17 13.61
N ASP A 54 14.17 -4.25 14.03
CA ASP A 54 13.59 -3.35 15.03
C ASP A 54 14.32 -3.44 16.37
N ARG A 55 14.64 -4.66 16.83
CA ARG A 55 15.44 -4.86 18.05
C ARG A 55 16.86 -4.29 17.90
N ALA A 56 17.47 -4.36 16.72
CA ALA A 56 18.77 -3.76 16.46
C ALA A 56 18.73 -2.24 16.60
N TYR A 57 17.71 -1.58 16.03
CA TYR A 57 17.50 -0.13 16.19
C TYR A 57 17.32 0.26 17.65
N HIS A 58 16.44 -0.44 18.38
CA HIS A 58 16.20 -0.18 19.80
C HIS A 58 17.46 -0.33 20.65
N CYS A 59 18.29 -1.34 20.37
CA CYS A 59 19.56 -1.53 21.07
C CYS A 59 20.59 -0.44 20.72
N ALA A 60 20.67 0.00 19.47
CA ALA A 60 21.52 1.12 19.06
C ALA A 60 21.09 2.45 19.72
N ASP A 61 19.79 2.67 19.89
CA ASP A 61 19.27 3.87 20.56
C ASP A 61 19.62 3.90 22.05
N LYS A 62 19.57 2.74 22.71
CA LYS A 62 20.03 2.54 24.10
C LYS A 62 21.56 2.51 24.25
N GLN A 63 22.31 2.68 23.17
CA GLN A 63 23.78 2.59 23.14
C GLN A 63 24.33 1.20 23.57
N ASP A 64 23.51 0.14 23.47
CA ASP A 64 23.96 -1.26 23.62
C ASP A 64 24.32 -1.83 22.26
N PHE A 65 25.52 -1.48 21.79
CA PHE A 65 26.00 -1.90 20.47
C PHE A 65 26.25 -3.41 20.36
N ASN A 66 26.55 -4.08 21.48
CA ASN A 66 26.70 -5.54 21.50
C ASN A 66 25.37 -6.26 21.30
N CYS A 67 24.27 -5.71 21.84
CA CYS A 67 22.93 -6.19 21.51
C CYS A 67 22.63 -5.95 20.03
N ALA A 68 22.85 -4.73 19.52
CA ALA A 68 22.55 -4.38 18.14
C ALA A 68 23.30 -5.30 17.15
N ASP A 69 24.59 -5.57 17.38
CA ASP A 69 25.39 -6.44 16.51
C ASP A 69 24.88 -7.89 16.51
N ARG A 70 24.44 -8.39 17.67
CA ARG A 70 23.82 -9.73 17.76
C ARG A 70 22.52 -9.80 16.97
N GLN A 71 21.67 -8.77 17.04
CA GLN A 71 20.42 -8.71 16.29
C GLN A 71 20.67 -8.57 14.77
N LEU A 72 21.61 -7.73 14.36
CA LEU A 72 21.98 -7.61 12.94
C LEU A 72 22.54 -8.91 12.36
N LYS A 73 23.30 -9.68 13.16
CA LYS A 73 23.79 -11.01 12.77
C LYS A 73 22.68 -12.04 12.64
N GLN A 74 21.66 -11.98 13.50
CA GLN A 74 20.46 -12.81 13.37
C GLN A 74 19.64 -12.43 12.12
N ALA A 75 19.46 -11.13 11.88
CA ALA A 75 18.79 -10.65 10.67
C ALA A 75 19.52 -11.10 9.39
N GLU A 76 20.86 -11.11 9.39
CA GLU A 76 21.67 -11.55 8.25
C GLU A 76 21.38 -13.01 7.80
N THR A 77 21.06 -13.91 8.74
CA THR A 77 20.72 -15.30 8.39
C THR A 77 19.34 -15.45 7.75
N LEU A 78 18.48 -14.44 7.87
CA LEU A 78 17.10 -14.43 7.36
C LEU A 78 16.94 -13.65 6.05
N VAL A 79 18.04 -13.17 5.46
CA VAL A 79 17.98 -12.33 4.26
C VAL A 79 17.76 -13.16 2.99
N GLN A 80 16.53 -13.16 2.49
CA GLN A 80 16.16 -13.89 1.27
C GLN A 80 15.92 -12.97 0.06
N SER A 81 15.54 -11.71 0.28
CA SER A 81 15.19 -10.76 -0.79
C SER A 81 16.19 -9.59 -0.95
N PRO A 82 16.29 -8.99 -2.15
CA PRO A 82 17.09 -7.77 -2.36
C PRO A 82 16.63 -6.58 -1.49
N ALA A 83 15.34 -6.50 -1.18
CA ALA A 83 14.78 -5.48 -0.30
C ALA A 83 15.25 -5.67 1.15
N ALA A 84 15.27 -6.91 1.65
CA ALA A 84 15.81 -7.23 2.97
C ALA A 84 17.30 -6.90 3.08
N ARG A 85 18.10 -7.18 2.04
CA ARG A 85 19.53 -6.78 1.98
C ARG A 85 19.71 -5.29 2.18
N LYS A 86 18.96 -4.48 1.43
CA LYS A 86 19.02 -3.01 1.54
C LYS A 86 18.64 -2.53 2.93
N THR A 87 17.62 -3.13 3.54
CA THR A 87 17.17 -2.80 4.90
C THR A 87 18.25 -3.14 5.94
N LEU A 88 18.91 -4.29 5.81
CA LEU A 88 20.03 -4.68 6.67
C LEU A 88 21.23 -3.73 6.54
N GLU A 89 21.58 -3.32 5.32
CA GLU A 89 22.64 -2.33 5.09
C GLU A 89 22.31 -0.98 5.75
N GLN A 90 21.07 -0.52 5.64
CA GLN A 90 20.61 0.70 6.31
C GLN A 90 20.71 0.58 7.83
N ALA A 91 20.30 -0.56 8.41
CA ALA A 91 20.40 -0.79 9.84
C ALA A 91 21.86 -0.82 10.33
N ARG A 92 22.79 -1.40 9.54
CA ARG A 92 24.24 -1.36 9.81
C ARG A 92 24.78 0.07 9.77
N ALA A 93 24.42 0.85 8.76
CA ALA A 93 24.84 2.24 8.64
C ALA A 93 24.33 3.09 9.81
N TYR A 94 23.07 2.90 10.22
CA TYR A 94 22.48 3.58 11.38
C TYR A 94 23.22 3.22 12.67
N ARG A 95 23.46 1.93 12.92
CA ARG A 95 24.22 1.46 14.09
C ARG A 95 25.60 2.13 14.14
N GLU A 96 26.31 2.17 13.02
CA GLU A 96 27.65 2.78 12.94
C GLU A 96 27.60 4.29 13.23
N GLN A 97 26.63 5.01 12.66
CA GLN A 97 26.42 6.42 12.95
C GLN A 97 26.14 6.68 14.43
N ARG A 98 25.30 5.86 15.07
CA ARG A 98 24.99 5.96 16.50
C ARG A 98 26.21 5.68 17.37
N PHE A 99 27.07 4.73 16.97
CA PHE A 99 28.31 4.43 17.65
C PHE A 99 29.29 5.62 17.63
N GLN A 100 29.47 6.25 16.47
CA GLN A 100 30.33 7.43 16.31
C GLN A 100 29.84 8.60 17.18
N LEU A 101 28.54 8.89 17.13
CA LEU A 101 27.94 9.94 17.96
C LEU A 101 28.12 9.66 19.47
N ALA A 102 27.98 8.40 19.90
CA ALA A 102 28.20 8.02 21.29
C ALA A 102 29.68 8.14 21.71
N GLN A 103 30.63 7.83 20.82
CA GLN A 103 32.05 8.06 21.06
C GLN A 103 32.37 9.55 21.21
N GLU A 104 31.92 10.38 20.27
CA GLU A 104 32.13 11.84 20.35
C GLU A 104 31.54 12.42 21.64
N ALA A 105 30.34 11.97 22.04
CA ALA A 105 29.71 12.41 23.28
C ALA A 105 30.56 12.04 24.51
N ARG A 106 31.09 10.81 24.55
CA ARG A 106 32.00 10.37 25.63
C ARG A 106 33.30 11.16 25.64
N GLU A 107 33.87 11.46 24.49
CA GLU A 107 35.07 12.29 24.39
C GLU A 107 34.84 13.71 24.89
N ARG A 108 33.73 14.34 24.49
CA ARG A 108 33.35 15.68 24.99
C ARG A 108 33.14 15.66 26.50
N GLN A 109 32.44 14.65 27.03
CA GLN A 109 32.24 14.52 28.47
C GLN A 109 33.55 14.30 29.22
N ALA A 110 34.46 13.48 28.68
CA ALA A 110 35.79 13.29 29.25
C ALA A 110 36.64 14.57 29.19
N GLN A 111 36.52 15.36 28.13
CA GLN A 111 37.17 16.67 28.03
C GLN A 111 36.61 17.66 29.06
N GLN A 112 35.28 17.71 29.23
CA GLN A 112 34.63 18.54 30.25
C GLN A 112 35.07 18.15 31.67
N ALA A 113 35.01 16.86 32.01
CA ALA A 113 35.48 16.36 33.30
C ALA A 113 36.96 16.68 33.54
N ARG A 114 37.79 16.61 32.49
CA ARG A 114 39.20 17.06 32.56
C ARG A 114 39.31 18.56 32.81
N MET A 115 38.55 19.39 32.10
CA MET A 115 38.54 20.84 32.31
C MET A 115 38.14 21.19 33.75
N GLU A 116 37.10 20.56 34.29
CA GLU A 116 36.66 20.73 35.67
C GLU A 116 37.76 20.33 36.66
N THR A 117 38.32 19.12 36.50
CA THR A 117 39.42 18.64 37.35
C THR A 117 40.65 19.55 37.29
N CYS A 118 41.00 20.05 36.10
CA CYS A 118 42.11 20.99 35.90
C CYS A 118 41.81 22.38 36.49
N ALA A 119 40.57 22.86 36.41
CA ALA A 119 40.16 24.15 36.98
C ALA A 119 40.32 24.15 38.51
N GLU A 120 39.98 23.03 39.17
CA GLU A 120 40.13 22.87 40.61
C GLU A 120 41.59 22.78 41.05
N GLN A 121 42.42 22.05 40.30
CA GLN A 121 43.79 21.72 40.73
C GLN A 121 44.86 22.69 40.22
N CYS A 122 44.58 23.47 39.16
CA CYS A 122 45.56 24.31 38.47
C CYS A 122 45.16 25.79 38.46
N PRO A 123 45.44 26.55 39.53
CA PRO A 123 45.03 27.94 39.64
C PRO A 123 45.81 28.92 38.74
N ARG A 124 46.94 28.50 38.14
CA ARG A 124 47.73 29.31 37.20
C ARG A 124 47.27 29.05 35.76
N ALA A 125 46.88 30.09 35.02
CA ALA A 125 46.37 29.99 33.65
C ALA A 125 47.23 29.13 32.70
N ARG A 126 48.57 29.33 32.67
CA ARG A 126 49.46 28.52 31.82
C ARG A 126 49.46 27.03 32.17
N GLN A 127 49.26 26.68 33.45
CA GLN A 127 49.25 25.29 33.90
C GLN A 127 47.88 24.65 33.62
N TYR A 128 46.81 25.43 33.74
CA TYR A 128 45.47 25.05 33.30
C TYR A 128 45.45 24.69 31.81
N ASP A 129 45.97 25.55 30.93
CA ASP A 129 46.00 25.28 29.48
C ASP A 129 46.77 23.99 29.13
N GLN A 130 47.89 23.75 29.81
CA GLN A 130 48.68 22.51 29.64
C GLN A 130 47.96 21.28 30.18
N CYS A 131 47.18 21.42 31.24
CA CYS A 131 46.37 20.36 31.84
C CYS A 131 45.19 19.98 30.94
N VAL A 132 44.44 20.97 30.43
CA VAL A 132 43.33 20.75 29.49
C VAL A 132 43.81 20.13 28.18
N ALA A 133 45.00 20.53 27.69
CA ALA A 133 45.62 19.93 26.51
C ALA A 133 46.18 18.51 26.75
N GLY A 134 46.05 17.95 27.96
CA GLY A 134 46.55 16.62 28.31
C GLY A 134 48.07 16.51 28.38
N ARG A 135 48.80 17.63 28.35
CA ARG A 135 50.28 17.67 28.43
C ARG A 135 50.78 17.66 29.87
N ARG A 136 49.91 17.92 30.85
CA ARG A 136 50.22 17.90 32.28
C ARG A 136 49.11 17.18 33.05
N SER A 137 49.47 16.36 34.02
CA SER A 137 48.50 15.71 34.91
C SER A 137 47.92 16.75 35.89
N PRO A 138 46.61 16.73 36.18
CA PRO A 138 45.98 17.63 37.16
C PRO A 138 46.68 17.66 38.52
N ARG A 139 47.22 16.50 38.95
CA ARG A 139 47.90 16.34 40.25
C ARG A 139 49.25 17.07 40.36
N ASN A 140 49.83 17.51 39.24
CA ASN A 140 51.17 18.10 39.20
C ASN A 140 51.13 19.63 39.04
N CYS A 141 50.05 20.27 39.46
CA CYS A 141 49.91 21.72 39.41
C CYS A 141 50.47 22.40 40.67
N ASP A 142 51.15 23.53 40.47
CA ASP A 142 51.85 24.23 41.55
C ASP A 142 50.86 25.14 42.29
N PRO A 143 50.81 25.12 43.63
CA PRO A 143 49.93 26.01 44.38
C PRO A 143 50.26 27.49 44.15
N LEU A 144 49.26 28.35 44.31
CA LEU A 144 49.42 29.80 44.23
C LEU A 144 50.40 30.28 45.33
N PRO A 145 51.39 31.13 45.01
CA PRO A 145 52.20 31.78 46.02
C PRO A 145 51.33 32.78 46.80
N GLN A 146 51.32 32.68 48.12
CA GLN A 146 50.56 33.60 48.98
C GLN A 146 51.08 35.04 48.84
N PRO A 147 50.21 36.05 48.68
CA PRO A 147 50.62 37.43 48.43
C PRO A 147 51.27 38.05 49.68
N LYS A 148 52.55 38.41 49.57
CA LYS A 148 53.26 39.22 50.57
C LYS A 148 53.03 40.72 50.28
N SER A 149 52.56 41.43 51.30
CA SER A 149 52.17 42.85 51.33
C SER A 149 53.32 43.82 51.04
N GLN A 150 53.03 44.87 50.24
CA GLN A 150 53.93 46.00 49.89
C GLN A 150 54.12 47.01 51.05
N PRO A 151 55.15 47.88 50.98
CA PRO A 151 54.95 49.28 51.39
C PRO A 151 55.57 50.34 50.45
N SER A 152 55.02 51.54 50.59
CA SER A 152 55.02 52.69 49.67
C SER A 152 56.17 53.69 49.87
N THR A 153 56.61 54.35 48.80
CA THR A 153 57.69 55.35 48.78
C THR A 153 57.15 56.79 48.65
N MET A 154 56.89 57.44 49.78
CA MET A 154 56.52 58.87 49.91
C MET A 154 57.67 59.63 50.58
N ALA A 155 58.69 60.09 49.83
CA ALA A 155 59.82 60.84 50.44
C ALA A 155 60.62 61.80 49.51
N ILE A 156 60.21 62.09 48.27
CA ILE A 156 61.02 62.93 47.37
C ILE A 156 60.15 64.00 46.72
N LEU A 157 59.89 65.14 47.39
CA LEU A 157 59.31 66.35 46.75
C LEU A 157 59.27 67.55 47.72
N GLN A 158 60.40 68.20 48.02
CA GLN A 158 60.37 69.42 48.85
C GLN A 158 61.37 70.56 48.53
N MET A 159 61.99 70.63 47.34
CA MET A 159 62.87 71.78 46.99
C MET A 159 62.80 72.19 45.52
N GLY A 160 61.75 72.90 45.10
CA GLY A 160 61.68 73.48 43.74
C GLY A 160 60.52 74.44 43.45
N LEU A 161 59.90 75.06 44.45
CA LEU A 161 58.51 75.55 44.34
C LEU A 161 58.26 76.95 43.74
N GLN A 162 59.26 77.69 43.24
CA GLN A 162 59.01 79.04 42.67
C GLN A 162 59.27 79.19 41.16
N ASN A 163 60.24 78.48 40.57
CA ASN A 163 60.34 78.39 39.10
C ASN A 163 59.46 77.26 38.52
N VAL A 164 59.07 76.27 39.33
CA VAL A 164 58.15 75.20 38.91
C VAL A 164 56.74 75.74 38.70
N GLN A 165 56.29 76.80 39.39
CA GLN A 165 54.88 77.21 39.31
C GLN A 165 54.46 77.67 37.91
N GLN A 166 55.29 78.45 37.20
CA GLN A 166 55.02 78.84 35.82
C GLN A 166 55.25 77.69 34.81
N GLN A 167 56.25 76.84 35.03
CA GLN A 167 56.49 75.66 34.20
C GLN A 167 55.36 74.63 34.35
N LEU A 168 54.85 74.46 35.56
CA LEU A 168 53.75 73.58 35.92
C LEU A 168 52.44 74.06 35.31
N GLU A 169 52.14 75.36 35.29
CA GLU A 169 50.94 75.87 34.61
C GLU A 169 50.96 75.60 33.10
N GLN A 170 52.12 75.77 32.45
CA GLN A 170 52.28 75.43 31.03
C GLN A 170 52.21 73.92 30.79
N ASP A 171 52.83 73.10 31.64
CA ASP A 171 52.77 71.64 31.53
C ASP A 171 51.38 71.10 31.84
N LEU A 172 50.65 71.69 32.78
CA LEU A 172 49.27 71.30 33.12
C LEU A 172 48.29 71.72 32.02
N ALA A 173 48.52 72.86 31.36
CA ALA A 173 47.77 73.25 30.17
C ALA A 173 48.03 72.29 28.99
N ARG A 174 49.29 71.91 28.73
CA ARG A 174 49.65 70.89 27.71
C ARG A 174 49.07 69.53 28.04
N GLN A 175 49.11 69.12 29.30
CA GLN A 175 48.56 67.86 29.77
C GLN A 175 47.02 67.84 29.62
N ARG A 176 46.33 68.94 29.92
CA ARG A 176 44.89 69.08 29.67
C ARG A 176 44.54 69.00 28.19
N GLN A 177 45.31 69.66 27.32
CA GLN A 177 45.11 69.57 25.87
C GLN A 177 45.37 68.15 25.35
N ALA A 178 46.43 67.49 25.79
CA ALA A 178 46.73 66.11 25.41
C ALA A 178 45.61 65.16 25.85
N LEU A 179 45.06 65.34 27.06
CA LEU A 179 43.97 64.52 27.58
C LEU A 179 42.66 64.77 26.82
N GLN A 180 42.35 66.02 26.45
CA GLN A 180 41.21 66.34 25.59
C GLN A 180 41.34 65.73 24.20
N GLN A 181 42.53 65.80 23.57
CA GLN A 181 42.78 65.14 22.29
C GLN A 181 42.63 63.62 22.40
N GLN A 182 43.13 63.02 23.48
CA GLN A 182 43.01 61.58 23.72
C GLN A 182 41.53 61.15 23.90
N GLN A 183 40.72 61.94 24.60
CA GLN A 183 39.29 61.70 24.74
C GLN A 183 38.57 61.79 23.39
N ALA A 184 38.87 62.79 22.56
CA ALA A 184 38.28 62.94 21.24
C ALA A 184 38.59 61.75 20.32
N ILE A 185 39.84 61.26 20.31
CA ILE A 185 40.24 60.06 19.54
C ILE A 185 39.47 58.83 20.03
N TYR A 186 39.34 58.65 21.34
CA TYR A 186 38.61 57.52 21.92
C TYR A 186 37.12 57.53 21.55
N GLU A 187 36.48 58.71 21.59
CA GLU A 187 35.09 58.87 21.14
C GLU A 187 34.92 58.56 19.65
N GLN A 188 35.85 59.02 18.81
CA GLN A 188 35.81 58.75 17.38
C GLN A 188 35.93 57.24 17.11
N GLN A 189 36.84 56.56 17.81
CA GLN A 189 37.03 55.10 17.69
C GLN A 189 35.78 54.33 18.19
N ARG A 190 35.13 54.77 19.27
CA ARG A 190 33.84 54.22 19.72
C ARG A 190 32.76 54.34 18.67
N ARG A 191 32.63 55.51 18.02
CA ARG A 191 31.63 55.76 16.98
C ARG A 191 31.87 54.88 15.74
N GLU A 192 33.12 54.67 15.35
CA GLU A 192 33.45 53.77 14.24
C GLU A 192 33.12 52.31 14.58
N GLN A 193 33.49 51.84 15.78
CA GLN A 193 33.12 50.50 16.24
C GLN A 193 31.61 50.31 16.30
N GLU A 194 30.85 51.31 16.78
CA GLU A 194 29.39 51.22 16.83
C GLU A 194 28.77 51.18 15.43
N ARG A 195 29.31 51.94 14.46
CA ARG A 195 28.88 51.87 13.05
C ARG A 195 29.16 50.50 12.44
N GLN A 196 30.34 49.93 12.68
CA GLN A 196 30.68 48.58 12.20
C GLN A 196 29.81 47.50 12.86
N ALA A 197 29.54 47.62 14.15
CA ALA A 197 28.65 46.70 14.88
C ALA A 197 27.23 46.75 14.30
N ARG A 198 26.66 47.95 14.11
CA ARG A 198 25.35 48.14 13.49
C ARG A 198 25.28 47.59 12.07
N GLN A 199 26.33 47.77 11.26
CA GLN A 199 26.39 47.18 9.91
C GLN A 199 26.40 45.64 9.94
N ARG A 200 27.21 45.03 10.82
CA ARG A 200 27.25 43.57 10.98
C ARG A 200 25.92 43.02 11.48
N GLU A 201 25.27 43.72 12.40
CA GLU A 201 23.96 43.32 12.92
C GLU A 201 22.88 43.39 11.84
N GLN A 202 22.83 44.47 11.04
CA GLN A 202 21.93 44.57 9.90
C GLN A 202 22.16 43.47 8.87
N GLN A 203 23.43 43.14 8.58
CA GLN A 203 23.77 42.06 7.64
C GLN A 203 23.32 40.69 8.19
N ARG A 204 23.53 40.42 9.49
CA ARG A 204 23.04 39.21 10.15
C ARG A 204 21.52 39.12 10.12
N GLN A 205 20.81 40.21 10.40
CA GLN A 205 19.34 40.24 10.34
C GLN A 205 18.81 39.97 8.93
N ARG A 206 19.46 40.51 7.88
CA ARG A 206 19.08 40.23 6.49
C ARG A 206 19.27 38.75 6.13
N LEU A 207 20.42 38.17 6.48
CA LEU A 207 20.69 36.75 6.26
C LEU A 207 19.71 35.84 7.03
N ALA A 208 19.40 36.17 8.28
CA ALA A 208 18.43 35.42 9.09
C ALA A 208 17.02 35.47 8.46
N ARG A 209 16.55 36.65 8.03
CA ARG A 209 15.26 36.77 7.33
C ARG A 209 15.24 36.00 6.02
N GLN A 210 16.34 36.00 5.27
CA GLN A 210 16.43 35.27 4.00
C GLN A 210 16.40 33.75 4.22
N GLN A 211 17.07 33.24 5.26
CA GLN A 211 17.00 31.82 5.63
C GLN A 211 15.60 31.43 6.10
N GLN A 212 14.96 32.25 6.92
CA GLN A 212 13.60 31.99 7.39
C GLN A 212 12.60 31.94 6.22
N GLN A 213 12.68 32.90 5.28
CA GLN A 213 11.85 32.88 4.08
C GLN A 213 12.12 31.68 3.17
N ALA A 214 13.37 31.21 3.09
CA ALA A 214 13.70 30.01 2.32
C ALA A 214 13.11 28.74 2.96
N GLN A 215 13.15 28.64 4.30
CA GLN A 215 12.53 27.54 5.04
C GLN A 215 11.01 27.55 4.90
N GLU A 216 10.36 28.69 5.09
CA GLU A 216 8.90 28.83 4.91
C GLU A 216 8.45 28.43 3.49
N ARG A 217 9.25 28.77 2.47
CA ARG A 217 8.97 28.35 1.09
C ARG A 217 9.09 26.84 0.90
N GLN A 218 10.12 26.21 1.47
CA GLN A 218 10.29 24.76 1.40
C GLN A 218 9.16 24.03 2.13
N GLU A 219 8.75 24.51 3.29
CA GLU A 219 7.63 23.93 4.04
C GLU A 219 6.31 24.09 3.28
N ALA A 220 6.04 25.27 2.72
CA ALA A 220 4.84 25.51 1.91
C ALA A 220 4.79 24.63 0.65
N GLU A 221 5.93 24.42 -0.02
CA GLU A 221 6.03 23.54 -1.18
C GLU A 221 5.78 22.06 -0.80
N LEU A 222 6.36 21.61 0.31
CA LEU A 222 6.15 20.25 0.82
C LEU A 222 4.69 20.03 1.24
N GLU A 223 4.05 21.03 1.84
CA GLU A 223 2.63 20.96 2.20
C GLU A 223 1.74 20.94 0.96
N GLN A 224 2.05 21.73 -0.08
CA GLN A 224 1.34 21.66 -1.35
C GLN A 224 1.46 20.29 -2.02
N LEU A 225 2.66 19.70 -2.05
CA LEU A 225 2.89 18.34 -2.55
C LEU A 225 2.07 17.31 -1.78
N ARG A 226 2.05 17.37 -0.44
CA ARG A 226 1.23 16.48 0.39
C ARG A 226 -0.27 16.64 0.11
N ARG A 227 -0.77 17.87 -0.01
CA ARG A 227 -2.18 18.13 -0.35
C ARG A 227 -2.53 17.59 -1.74
N GLN A 228 -1.64 17.76 -2.72
CA GLN A 228 -1.85 17.27 -4.07
C GLN A 228 -1.85 15.73 -4.13
N GLU A 229 -0.96 15.08 -3.41
CA GLU A 229 -0.93 13.61 -3.32
C GLU A 229 -2.18 13.08 -2.61
N GLN A 230 -2.61 13.71 -1.51
CA GLN A 230 -3.82 13.34 -0.80
C GLN A 230 -5.07 13.50 -1.68
N GLN A 231 -5.16 14.59 -2.46
CA GLN A 231 -6.23 14.76 -3.44
C GLN A 231 -6.20 13.72 -4.55
N ARG A 232 -5.00 13.32 -5.03
CA ARG A 232 -4.87 12.23 -6.00
C ARG A 232 -5.38 10.91 -5.42
N ARG A 233 -4.95 10.54 -4.22
CA ARG A 233 -5.41 9.33 -3.52
C ARG A 233 -6.92 9.33 -3.30
N GLN A 234 -7.51 10.47 -2.93
CA GLN A 234 -8.97 10.60 -2.79
C GLN A 234 -9.71 10.42 -4.12
N ARG A 235 -9.21 11.02 -5.21
CA ARG A 235 -9.82 10.85 -6.54
C ARG A 235 -9.69 9.42 -7.06
N GLU A 236 -8.54 8.78 -6.85
CA GLU A 236 -8.29 7.39 -7.23
C GLU A 236 -9.22 6.45 -6.43
N ALA A 237 -9.36 6.64 -5.12
CA ALA A 237 -10.28 5.88 -4.29
C ALA A 237 -11.74 6.09 -4.68
N GLU A 238 -12.17 7.33 -4.97
CA GLU A 238 -13.52 7.62 -5.43
C GLU A 238 -13.79 6.99 -6.81
N GLN A 239 -12.82 6.99 -7.71
CA GLN A 239 -12.93 6.31 -9.01
C GLN A 239 -13.07 4.80 -8.85
N GLN A 240 -12.26 4.18 -7.99
CA GLN A 240 -12.35 2.74 -7.70
C GLN A 240 -13.72 2.38 -7.12
N GLN A 241 -14.22 3.13 -6.12
CA GLN A 241 -15.56 2.89 -5.56
C GLN A 241 -16.67 3.05 -6.60
N ARG A 242 -16.58 4.07 -7.48
CA ARG A 242 -17.55 4.26 -8.57
C ARG A 242 -17.50 3.13 -9.60
N GLU A 243 -16.31 2.59 -9.89
CA GLU A 243 -16.16 1.47 -10.81
C GLU A 243 -16.71 0.17 -10.22
N GLU A 244 -16.40 -0.13 -8.96
CA GLU A 244 -16.94 -1.29 -8.24
C GLU A 244 -18.47 -1.22 -8.15
N ALA A 245 -19.03 -0.06 -7.77
CA ALA A 245 -20.48 0.14 -7.76
C ALA A 245 -21.10 -0.07 -9.14
N ARG A 246 -20.42 0.36 -10.22
CA ARG A 246 -20.88 0.11 -11.61
C ARG A 246 -20.79 -1.37 -11.99
N ARG A 247 -19.75 -2.10 -11.56
CA ARG A 247 -19.62 -3.54 -11.81
C ARG A 247 -20.72 -4.31 -11.08
N GLN A 248 -20.91 -4.06 -9.78
CA GLN A 248 -21.97 -4.68 -8.99
C GLN A 248 -23.37 -4.38 -9.56
N ALA A 249 -23.62 -3.13 -10.01
CA ALA A 249 -24.89 -2.77 -10.66
C ALA A 249 -25.11 -3.47 -12.01
N ARG A 250 -24.05 -3.78 -12.77
CA ARG A 250 -24.15 -4.55 -14.02
C ARG A 250 -24.44 -6.02 -13.73
N GLU A 251 -23.71 -6.63 -12.80
CA GLU A 251 -23.90 -8.03 -12.40
C GLU A 251 -25.31 -8.27 -11.86
N THR A 252 -25.80 -7.41 -10.97
CA THR A 252 -27.18 -7.50 -10.46
C THR A 252 -28.23 -7.35 -11.56
N ARG A 253 -28.01 -6.45 -12.53
CA ARG A 253 -28.92 -6.29 -13.67
C ARG A 253 -28.90 -7.48 -14.62
N GLU A 254 -27.74 -8.10 -14.83
CA GLU A 254 -27.61 -9.31 -15.64
C GLU A 254 -28.28 -10.50 -14.98
N LEU A 255 -28.08 -10.70 -13.68
CA LEU A 255 -28.78 -11.73 -12.90
C LEU A 255 -30.30 -11.53 -12.94
N ALA A 256 -30.78 -10.30 -12.75
CA ALA A 256 -32.21 -9.99 -12.85
C ALA A 256 -32.79 -10.32 -14.24
N ARG A 257 -32.06 -9.99 -15.32
CA ARG A 257 -32.46 -10.33 -16.70
C ARG A 257 -32.48 -11.84 -16.95
N GLN A 258 -31.51 -12.58 -16.40
CA GLN A 258 -31.49 -14.04 -16.52
C GLN A 258 -32.68 -14.67 -15.79
N GLN A 259 -33.00 -14.19 -14.58
CA GLN A 259 -34.16 -14.66 -13.82
C GLN A 259 -35.48 -14.34 -14.54
N GLU A 260 -35.65 -13.12 -15.06
CA GLU A 260 -36.84 -12.73 -15.80
C GLU A 260 -37.02 -13.55 -17.09
N ALA A 261 -35.93 -13.80 -17.83
CA ALA A 261 -35.96 -14.64 -19.01
C ALA A 261 -36.31 -16.10 -18.69
N ALA A 262 -35.74 -16.66 -17.62
CA ALA A 262 -36.04 -18.01 -17.15
C ALA A 262 -37.51 -18.14 -16.70
N GLU A 263 -38.03 -17.16 -15.96
CA GLU A 263 -39.42 -17.13 -15.52
C GLU A 263 -40.38 -17.03 -16.72
N LYS A 264 -40.07 -16.17 -17.69
CA LYS A 264 -40.85 -16.05 -18.93
C LYS A 264 -40.84 -17.35 -19.72
N GLN A 265 -39.70 -18.04 -19.81
CA GLN A 265 -39.61 -19.32 -20.50
C GLN A 265 -40.41 -20.40 -19.76
N ALA A 266 -40.32 -20.46 -18.43
CA ALA A 266 -41.11 -21.39 -17.62
C ALA A 266 -42.62 -21.16 -17.79
N ARG A 267 -43.08 -19.90 -17.72
CA ARG A 267 -44.47 -19.52 -17.98
C ARG A 267 -44.93 -19.95 -19.37
N ARG A 268 -44.12 -19.68 -20.40
CA ARG A 268 -44.42 -20.08 -21.78
C ARG A 268 -44.57 -21.58 -21.92
N THR A 269 -43.64 -22.37 -21.37
CA THR A 269 -43.70 -23.83 -21.43
C THR A 269 -44.93 -24.38 -20.69
N GLN A 270 -45.25 -23.81 -19.52
CA GLN A 270 -46.45 -24.18 -18.77
C GLN A 270 -47.74 -23.85 -19.54
N TYR A 271 -47.81 -22.66 -20.15
CA TYR A 271 -48.93 -22.24 -20.99
C TYR A 271 -49.16 -23.18 -22.17
N LEU A 272 -48.10 -23.55 -22.91
CA LEU A 272 -48.17 -24.49 -24.03
C LEU A 272 -48.60 -25.89 -23.58
N ALA A 273 -48.14 -26.34 -22.41
CA ALA A 273 -48.55 -27.63 -21.84
C ALA A 273 -50.04 -27.64 -21.47
N GLN A 274 -50.55 -26.55 -20.88
CA GLN A 274 -51.98 -26.39 -20.58
C GLN A 274 -52.82 -26.32 -21.85
N LEU A 275 -52.36 -25.59 -22.89
CA LEU A 275 -53.01 -25.60 -24.20
C LEU A 275 -53.10 -27.02 -24.74
N ARG A 276 -51.99 -27.77 -24.77
CA ARG A 276 -51.98 -29.16 -25.23
C ARG A 276 -53.03 -30.03 -24.52
N GLN A 277 -53.17 -29.88 -23.20
CA GLN A 277 -54.12 -30.66 -22.41
C GLN A 277 -55.58 -30.24 -22.62
N GLY A 278 -55.83 -28.95 -22.88
CA GLY A 278 -57.18 -28.41 -23.03
C GLY A 278 -57.69 -28.34 -24.48
N THR A 279 -56.81 -28.44 -25.48
CA THR A 279 -57.19 -28.42 -26.90
C THR A 279 -58.01 -29.66 -27.25
N ARG A 280 -59.16 -29.43 -27.87
CA ARG A 280 -60.05 -30.50 -28.35
C ARG A 280 -60.08 -30.47 -29.88
N LEU A 281 -59.69 -31.58 -30.49
CA LEU A 281 -59.71 -31.77 -31.94
C LEU A 281 -60.76 -32.83 -32.31
N GLY A 282 -61.36 -32.68 -33.49
CA GLY A 282 -62.32 -33.63 -34.06
C GLY A 282 -62.31 -33.58 -35.58
N GLY A 283 -62.80 -34.64 -36.22
CA GLY A 283 -62.97 -34.66 -37.67
C GLY A 283 -64.36 -34.20 -38.10
N LYS A 284 -64.44 -33.57 -39.27
CA LYS A 284 -65.71 -33.19 -39.93
C LYS A 284 -65.55 -33.19 -41.44
N THR A 285 -66.63 -33.48 -42.14
CA THR A 285 -66.67 -33.37 -43.59
C THR A 285 -66.99 -31.93 -44.00
N CYS A 286 -66.11 -31.30 -44.78
CA CYS A 286 -66.26 -29.94 -45.29
C CYS A 286 -66.08 -29.95 -46.81
N TYR A 287 -67.08 -29.46 -47.56
CA TYR A 287 -67.05 -29.41 -49.02
C TYR A 287 -66.74 -30.76 -49.72
N GLY A 288 -67.08 -31.88 -49.08
CA GLY A 288 -66.79 -33.22 -49.59
C GLY A 288 -65.40 -33.76 -49.24
N GLU A 289 -64.60 -32.99 -48.50
CA GLU A 289 -63.27 -33.38 -48.02
C GLU A 289 -63.29 -33.60 -46.50
N LYS A 290 -62.35 -34.42 -46.00
CA LYS A 290 -62.25 -34.73 -44.57
C LYS A 290 -61.29 -33.74 -43.94
N HIS A 291 -61.76 -32.97 -42.96
CA HIS A 291 -60.94 -31.99 -42.26
C HIS A 291 -60.86 -32.31 -40.77
N VAL A 292 -59.77 -31.87 -40.15
CA VAL A 292 -59.64 -31.77 -38.70
C VAL A 292 -59.89 -30.33 -38.29
N LEU A 293 -60.70 -30.16 -37.26
CA LEU A 293 -61.02 -28.88 -36.64
C LEU A 293 -60.86 -28.97 -35.13
N GLY A 294 -60.72 -27.84 -34.46
CA GLY A 294 -60.59 -27.84 -33.02
C GLY A 294 -60.86 -26.52 -32.33
N VAL A 295 -61.00 -26.63 -31.01
CA VAL A 295 -61.23 -25.50 -30.11
C VAL A 295 -60.07 -25.42 -29.12
N LEU A 296 -59.46 -24.25 -29.02
CA LEU A 296 -58.41 -23.97 -28.04
C LEU A 296 -59.06 -23.52 -26.72
N PRO A 297 -58.54 -23.95 -25.56
CA PRO A 297 -59.01 -23.47 -24.27
C PRO A 297 -58.60 -21.99 -24.07
N GLN A 298 -59.46 -21.19 -23.44
CA GLN A 298 -59.16 -19.80 -23.13
C GLN A 298 -58.33 -19.67 -21.85
N ILE A 299 -57.01 -19.83 -21.95
CA ILE A 299 -56.08 -19.68 -20.83
C ILE A 299 -55.61 -18.21 -20.75
N ARG A 300 -55.58 -17.62 -19.54
CA ARG A 300 -55.09 -16.24 -19.29
C ARG A 300 -53.99 -16.26 -18.21
N PRO A 301 -52.94 -15.41 -18.34
CA PRO A 301 -52.62 -14.53 -19.47
C PRO A 301 -52.14 -15.31 -20.72
N ARG A 302 -52.22 -14.68 -21.90
CA ARG A 302 -51.70 -15.27 -23.14
C ARG A 302 -50.19 -15.02 -23.24
N GLU A 303 -49.40 -16.09 -23.24
CA GLU A 303 -47.93 -16.03 -23.37
C GLU A 303 -47.44 -16.01 -24.83
N VAL A 304 -48.28 -16.43 -25.78
CA VAL A 304 -47.99 -16.45 -27.23
C VAL A 304 -49.18 -15.93 -28.03
N ALA A 305 -48.91 -15.31 -29.18
CA ALA A 305 -49.94 -14.69 -30.03
C ALA A 305 -50.75 -15.73 -30.82
N CYS A 306 -50.10 -16.78 -31.32
CA CYS A 306 -50.71 -17.89 -32.04
C CYS A 306 -49.94 -19.19 -31.76
N VAL A 307 -50.56 -20.33 -32.08
CA VAL A 307 -49.98 -21.66 -31.88
C VAL A 307 -50.24 -22.57 -33.07
N ASP A 308 -49.28 -23.44 -33.35
CA ASP A 308 -49.43 -24.55 -34.28
C ASP A 308 -49.71 -25.82 -33.47
N VAL A 309 -50.74 -26.55 -33.86
CA VAL A 309 -51.19 -27.76 -33.17
C VAL A 309 -50.85 -28.97 -34.01
N HIS A 310 -49.85 -29.74 -33.56
CA HIS A 310 -49.51 -31.04 -34.15
C HIS A 310 -50.49 -32.09 -33.65
N PHE A 311 -51.07 -32.84 -34.58
CA PHE A 311 -52.08 -33.83 -34.27
C PHE A 311 -51.84 -35.14 -35.01
N SER A 312 -52.40 -36.22 -34.46
CA SER A 312 -52.52 -37.49 -35.14
C SER A 312 -53.97 -37.97 -35.20
N VAL A 313 -54.30 -38.61 -36.31
CA VAL A 313 -55.63 -39.16 -36.57
C VAL A 313 -55.56 -40.68 -36.53
N ARG A 314 -56.48 -41.31 -35.79
CA ARG A 314 -56.65 -42.76 -35.72
C ARG A 314 -58.11 -43.12 -36.00
N CYS A 315 -58.34 -44.21 -36.74
CA CYS A 315 -59.68 -44.78 -36.88
C CYS A 315 -59.96 -45.78 -35.75
N PRO A 316 -61.24 -45.98 -35.37
CA PRO A 316 -61.61 -46.99 -34.39
C PRO A 316 -61.12 -48.38 -34.83
N GLY A 317 -60.41 -49.08 -33.95
CA GLY A 317 -59.88 -50.43 -34.22
C GLY A 317 -58.46 -50.50 -34.78
N ASP A 318 -57.91 -49.41 -35.31
CA ASP A 318 -56.51 -49.37 -35.75
C ASP A 318 -55.55 -49.45 -34.56
N GLN A 319 -54.33 -49.98 -34.72
CA GLN A 319 -53.34 -50.02 -33.63
C GLN A 319 -52.42 -48.79 -33.54
N GLY A 320 -52.48 -47.89 -34.52
CA GLY A 320 -51.60 -46.71 -34.57
C GLY A 320 -52.21 -45.52 -35.31
N PRO A 321 -51.50 -44.38 -35.36
CA PRO A 321 -51.93 -43.20 -36.10
C PRO A 321 -51.89 -43.48 -37.60
N ARG A 322 -52.97 -43.13 -38.32
CA ARG A 322 -53.07 -43.22 -39.79
C ARG A 322 -52.50 -42.00 -40.48
N HIS A 323 -52.58 -40.85 -39.84
CA HIS A 323 -52.07 -39.58 -40.38
C HIS A 323 -51.56 -38.70 -39.24
N ARG A 324 -50.52 -37.91 -39.54
CA ARG A 324 -50.01 -36.84 -38.67
C ARG A 324 -50.02 -35.55 -39.47
N GLY A 325 -50.52 -34.50 -38.85
CA GLY A 325 -50.63 -33.18 -39.48
C GLY A 325 -50.35 -32.06 -38.50
N VAL A 326 -50.34 -30.84 -39.03
CA VAL A 326 -50.20 -29.60 -38.26
C VAL A 326 -51.37 -28.69 -38.63
N MET A 327 -52.01 -28.11 -37.62
CA MET A 327 -52.93 -26.98 -37.79
C MET A 327 -52.16 -25.71 -37.53
N ASP A 328 -51.76 -25.01 -38.60
CA ASP A 328 -50.97 -23.80 -38.50
C ASP A 328 -51.82 -22.61 -38.01
N THR A 329 -51.25 -21.75 -37.17
CA THR A 329 -51.85 -20.49 -36.72
C THR A 329 -53.26 -20.61 -36.12
N MET A 330 -53.50 -21.66 -35.33
CA MET A 330 -54.83 -21.92 -34.77
C MET A 330 -55.24 -20.81 -33.77
N VAL A 331 -56.37 -20.16 -34.04
CA VAL A 331 -56.98 -19.08 -33.23
C VAL A 331 -58.25 -19.54 -32.50
N SER A 332 -58.61 -20.82 -32.66
CA SER A 332 -59.82 -21.52 -32.19
C SER A 332 -60.99 -21.41 -33.16
N ASN A 333 -61.42 -22.55 -33.70
CA ASN A 333 -62.56 -22.65 -34.61
C ASN A 333 -63.67 -23.51 -33.99
N ALA A 334 -64.70 -22.85 -33.46
CA ALA A 334 -65.84 -23.52 -32.87
C ALA A 334 -66.80 -24.07 -33.95
N GLY A 335 -66.41 -25.14 -34.64
CA GLY A 335 -67.33 -26.04 -35.35
C GLY A 335 -67.70 -25.68 -36.79
N GLY A 336 -67.09 -24.66 -37.39
CA GLY A 336 -67.31 -24.27 -38.78
C GLY A 336 -66.39 -24.99 -39.79
N CYS A 337 -66.80 -25.00 -41.07
CA CYS A 337 -65.91 -25.36 -42.20
C CYS A 337 -65.11 -24.16 -42.74
N PHE A 338 -65.14 -23.04 -42.01
CA PHE A 338 -64.42 -21.81 -42.31
C PHE A 338 -63.51 -21.49 -41.14
N GLY A 339 -62.24 -21.14 -41.41
CA GLY A 339 -61.22 -20.86 -40.40
C GLY A 339 -60.14 -21.93 -40.37
N ASP A 340 -59.53 -22.13 -39.20
CA ASP A 340 -58.38 -23.03 -39.02
C ASP A 340 -58.84 -24.50 -39.10
N THR A 341 -58.82 -25.06 -40.31
CA THR A 341 -59.04 -26.48 -40.56
C THR A 341 -57.91 -27.02 -41.43
N THR A 342 -57.51 -28.27 -41.19
CA THR A 342 -56.48 -28.94 -41.99
C THR A 342 -57.12 -30.12 -42.72
N GLU A 343 -56.93 -30.19 -44.04
CA GLU A 343 -57.39 -31.33 -44.84
C GLU A 343 -56.61 -32.60 -44.46
N VAL A 344 -57.32 -33.72 -44.38
CA VAL A 344 -56.77 -35.03 -44.09
C VAL A 344 -56.89 -35.91 -45.33
N PRO A 345 -55.89 -36.73 -45.65
CA PRO A 345 -55.92 -37.60 -46.82
C PRO A 345 -57.22 -38.44 -46.93
N LYS A 346 -57.78 -38.49 -48.14
CA LYS A 346 -59.08 -39.11 -48.42
C LYS A 346 -59.07 -40.64 -48.26
N ASP A 347 -57.88 -41.25 -48.34
CA ASP A 347 -57.60 -42.68 -48.22
C ASP A 347 -57.73 -43.23 -46.78
N ILE A 348 -57.91 -42.37 -45.76
CA ILE A 348 -58.24 -42.84 -44.41
C ILE A 348 -59.61 -43.51 -44.42
N GLY A 349 -59.64 -44.81 -44.09
CA GLY A 349 -60.81 -45.69 -44.30
C GLY A 349 -62.06 -45.38 -43.47
N CYS A 350 -61.98 -44.57 -42.42
CA CYS A 350 -63.14 -44.19 -41.61
C CYS A 350 -63.75 -42.84 -42.02
N ALA A 351 -65.02 -42.63 -41.66
CA ALA A 351 -65.70 -41.33 -41.80
C ALA A 351 -65.04 -40.26 -40.92
N ALA A 352 -65.11 -38.98 -41.32
CA ALA A 352 -64.46 -37.89 -40.59
C ALA A 352 -64.96 -37.78 -39.15
N GLU A 353 -66.25 -38.05 -38.93
CA GLU A 353 -66.91 -38.01 -37.61
C GLU A 353 -66.44 -39.14 -36.69
N ALA A 354 -65.83 -40.20 -37.24
CA ALA A 354 -65.27 -41.32 -36.50
C ALA A 354 -63.78 -41.13 -36.16
N PHE A 355 -63.15 -40.03 -36.58
CA PHE A 355 -61.74 -39.75 -36.28
C PHE A 355 -61.49 -39.61 -34.78
N GLN A 356 -60.59 -40.42 -34.25
CA GLN A 356 -59.98 -40.20 -32.94
C GLN A 356 -58.74 -39.33 -33.12
N VAL A 357 -58.91 -38.01 -32.96
CA VAL A 357 -57.82 -37.05 -33.12
C VAL A 357 -57.15 -36.80 -31.78
N GLN A 358 -55.83 -36.97 -31.72
CA GLN A 358 -55.01 -36.70 -30.53
C GLN A 358 -54.05 -35.56 -30.80
N VAL A 359 -53.91 -34.67 -29.82
CA VAL A 359 -52.93 -33.58 -29.87
C VAL A 359 -51.58 -34.13 -29.44
N GLU A 360 -50.58 -34.12 -30.32
CA GLU A 360 -49.23 -34.59 -30.02
C GLU A 360 -48.41 -33.46 -29.37
N GLN A 361 -48.41 -32.27 -29.97
CA GLN A 361 -47.61 -31.13 -29.56
C GLN A 361 -48.32 -29.82 -29.87
N VAL A 362 -48.12 -28.82 -29.01
CA VAL A 362 -48.53 -27.44 -29.28
C VAL A 362 -47.28 -26.59 -29.24
N VAL A 363 -46.96 -25.93 -30.35
CA VAL A 363 -45.81 -25.04 -30.47
C VAL A 363 -46.28 -23.63 -30.78
N PRO A 364 -45.51 -22.59 -30.42
CA PRO A 364 -45.73 -21.26 -30.95
C PRO A 364 -45.53 -21.27 -32.46
N CYS A 365 -46.29 -20.45 -33.19
CA CYS A 365 -46.10 -20.29 -34.64
C CYS A 365 -44.64 -19.93 -34.97
N GLN A 366 -44.15 -20.48 -36.08
CA GLN A 366 -42.82 -20.16 -36.62
C GLN A 366 -42.76 -18.82 -37.36
#